data_AF-A0A7C0W5K2-F1
#
_entry.id   AF-A0A7C0W5K2-F1
#
_cell.length_a   1.000
_cell.length_b   1.000
_cell.length_c   1.000
_cell.angle_alpha   90.00
_cell.angle_beta   90.00
_cell.angle_gamma   90.00
#
_symmetry.space_group_name_H-M   'P 1'
#
loop_
_entity.id
_entity.type
_entity.pdbx_description
1 polymer ?
#
loop_
_entity_poly.entity_id
_entity_poly.type
_entity_poly.pdbx_seq_one_letter_code
_entity_poly.pdbx_strand_id
1 'polypeptide(L)'
;MSVLKLNYPVITLDGTELLAAGKELSEETLRELISSNSSSYEINSLADHGSIKQDLVSFLKRPPYNMVFADQGQVAELLKLMEGVNLVSPVLQSLDHFRKNDFYTYRHILMVFALSTLVAGDLIEDYQDRIREAATGPTHDIGKLCISPDILRKAAPLTRAEHHNLEHHAAAGYVLLSYYFKDSKTLPVAVAKEHHERTDGSGYPAGLKLNDRMVEIVAVSDIYDALISPRPYRPVAYDNRTAFEELTTMAETGKIGWEVVKALIAHSRRDKPHFSECEVS
;
A
#
# COMPACT_ATOMS: atom_id res chain seq x y z
N MET A 1 12.24 -11.83 18.70
CA MET A 1 11.14 -11.38 17.84
C MET A 1 9.91 -12.17 18.25
N SER A 2 8.78 -11.51 18.50
CA SER A 2 7.52 -12.21 18.76
C SER A 2 7.13 -12.99 17.52
N VAL A 3 6.80 -14.25 17.72
CA VAL A 3 6.29 -15.13 16.67
C VAL A 3 4.95 -14.60 16.19
N LEU A 4 4.84 -14.24 14.91
CA LEU A 4 3.59 -13.80 14.30
C LEU A 4 2.68 -15.02 14.09
N LYS A 5 1.45 -14.98 14.60
CA LYS A 5 0.46 -16.05 14.45
C LYS A 5 -0.74 -15.55 13.65
N LEU A 6 -1.20 -16.32 12.68
CA LEU A 6 -2.37 -15.97 11.89
C LEU A 6 -3.64 -16.07 12.74
N ASN A 7 -4.41 -14.99 12.83
CA ASN A 7 -5.72 -15.02 13.51
C ASN A 7 -6.85 -15.55 12.60
N TYR A 8 -6.65 -15.46 11.29
CA TYR A 8 -7.59 -15.87 10.24
C TYR A 8 -6.84 -16.66 9.17
N PRO A 9 -7.52 -17.50 8.36
CA PRO A 9 -6.85 -18.23 7.30
C PRO A 9 -6.42 -17.30 6.16
N VAL A 10 -5.37 -17.67 5.44
CA VAL A 10 -4.96 -17.00 4.20
C VAL A 10 -5.43 -17.82 3.02
N ILE A 11 -6.27 -17.21 2.19
CA ILE A 11 -6.96 -17.86 1.07
C ILE A 11 -6.67 -17.06 -0.20
N THR A 12 -6.33 -17.74 -1.29
CA THR A 12 -6.15 -17.14 -2.61
C THR A 12 -7.48 -16.71 -3.22
N LEU A 13 -7.43 -15.88 -4.26
CA LEU A 13 -8.62 -15.42 -4.97
C LEU A 13 -9.50 -16.56 -5.54
N ASP A 14 -8.91 -17.69 -5.91
CA ASP A 14 -9.62 -18.88 -6.41
C ASP A 14 -10.16 -19.81 -5.30
N GLY A 15 -9.98 -19.44 -4.03
CA GLY A 15 -10.50 -20.19 -2.88
C GLY A 15 -9.54 -21.23 -2.30
N THR A 16 -8.29 -21.31 -2.76
CA THR A 16 -7.28 -22.21 -2.18
C THR A 16 -6.78 -21.67 -0.84
N GLU A 17 -6.98 -22.43 0.24
CA GLU A 17 -6.39 -22.11 1.54
C GLU A 17 -4.89 -22.40 1.51
N LEU A 18 -4.07 -21.37 1.70
CA LEU A 18 -2.61 -21.49 1.76
C LEU A 18 -2.14 -21.85 3.17
N LEU A 19 -2.70 -21.16 4.18
CA LEU A 19 -2.39 -21.37 5.59
C LEU A 19 -3.65 -21.21 6.44
N ALA A 20 -3.88 -22.16 7.34
CA ALA A 20 -5.00 -22.13 8.27
C ALA A 20 -4.83 -21.06 9.37
N ALA A 21 -5.96 -20.64 9.95
CA ALA A 21 -5.95 -19.84 11.17
C ALA A 21 -5.19 -20.56 12.29
N GLY A 22 -4.44 -19.80 13.08
CA GLY A 22 -3.61 -20.29 14.16
C GLY A 22 -2.24 -20.83 13.72
N LYS A 23 -1.94 -20.90 12.41
CA LYS A 23 -0.60 -21.23 11.94
C LYS A 23 0.39 -20.12 12.31
N GLU A 24 1.57 -20.53 12.74
CA GLU A 24 2.70 -19.65 12.99
C GLU A 24 3.36 -19.23 11.67
N LEU A 25 3.60 -17.94 11.49
CA LEU A 25 4.35 -17.39 10.37
C LEU A 25 5.83 -17.33 10.69
N SER A 26 6.51 -18.47 10.50
CA SER A 26 7.96 -18.61 10.58
C SER A 26 8.61 -18.65 9.19
N GLU A 27 9.92 -18.43 9.12
CA GLU A 27 10.70 -18.62 7.89
C GLU A 27 10.55 -20.04 7.32
N GLU A 28 10.45 -21.04 8.20
CA GLU A 28 10.23 -22.44 7.82
C GLU A 28 8.85 -22.62 7.18
N THR A 29 7.80 -22.09 7.80
CA THR A 29 6.44 -22.15 7.25
C THR A 29 6.36 -21.54 5.85
N LEU A 30 7.01 -20.39 5.63
CA LEU A 30 7.03 -19.75 4.32
C LEU A 30 7.86 -20.55 3.31
N ARG A 31 8.98 -21.16 3.72
CA ARG A 31 9.80 -22.02 2.86
C ARG A 31 9.01 -23.26 2.40
N GLU A 32 8.27 -23.89 3.30
CA GLU A 32 7.39 -25.01 2.98
C GLU A 32 6.30 -24.57 1.99
N LEU A 33 5.62 -23.45 2.28
CA LEU A 33 4.59 -22.88 1.42
C LEU A 33 5.14 -22.57 0.00
N ILE A 34 6.27 -21.89 -0.09
CA ILE A 34 6.91 -21.53 -1.37
C ILE A 34 7.31 -22.79 -2.14
N SER A 35 7.92 -23.78 -1.46
CA SER A 35 8.38 -25.00 -2.12
C SER A 35 7.22 -25.88 -2.62
N SER A 36 6.05 -25.78 -2.00
CA SER A 36 4.82 -26.44 -2.47
C SER A 36 4.22 -25.80 -3.74
N ASN A 37 4.63 -24.58 -4.11
CA ASN A 37 4.06 -23.85 -5.24
C ASN A 37 4.68 -24.25 -6.59
N SER A 38 4.04 -25.16 -7.31
CA SER A 38 4.43 -25.56 -8.67
C SER A 38 3.88 -24.67 -9.79
N SER A 39 2.99 -23.72 -9.48
CA SER A 39 2.33 -22.86 -10.46
C SER A 39 3.31 -21.92 -11.18
N SER A 40 3.02 -21.60 -12.44
CA SER A 40 3.70 -20.54 -13.19
C SER A 40 2.71 -19.42 -13.45
N TYR A 41 3.14 -18.17 -13.22
CA TYR A 41 2.29 -17.00 -13.41
C TYR A 41 2.81 -16.18 -14.58
N GLU A 42 1.91 -15.78 -15.47
CA GLU A 42 2.21 -14.80 -16.50
C GLU A 42 2.56 -13.46 -15.83
N ILE A 43 3.53 -12.76 -16.40
CA ILE A 43 3.95 -11.44 -15.95
C ILE A 43 3.49 -10.44 -17.00
N ASN A 44 2.70 -9.46 -16.59
CA ASN A 44 2.17 -8.43 -17.49
C ASN A 44 2.36 -7.04 -16.89
N SER A 45 2.43 -6.05 -17.78
CA SER A 45 2.52 -4.63 -17.44
C SER A 45 1.24 -4.15 -16.72
N LEU A 46 1.40 -3.44 -15.60
CA LEU A 46 0.30 -2.81 -14.87
C LEU A 46 -0.41 -1.76 -15.74
N ALA A 47 0.35 -1.02 -16.56
CA ALA A 47 -0.16 0.03 -17.43
C ALA A 47 -1.08 -0.52 -18.54
N ASP A 48 -0.82 -1.74 -18.99
CA ASP A 48 -1.56 -2.38 -20.08
C ASP A 48 -2.70 -3.29 -19.59
N HIS A 49 -2.84 -3.46 -18.27
CA HIS A 49 -3.88 -4.31 -17.69
C HIS A 49 -5.23 -3.59 -17.59
N GLY A 50 -6.17 -4.00 -18.45
CA GLY A 50 -7.56 -3.55 -18.40
C GLY A 50 -7.70 -2.03 -18.53
N SER A 51 -8.41 -1.41 -17.59
CA SER A 51 -8.62 0.05 -17.55
C SER A 51 -7.76 0.79 -16.53
N ILE A 52 -6.76 0.12 -15.92
CA ILE A 52 -6.06 0.65 -14.73
C ILE A 52 -5.42 2.00 -15.02
N LYS A 53 -4.71 2.14 -16.16
CA LYS A 53 -4.08 3.41 -16.54
C LYS A 53 -5.10 4.53 -16.73
N GLN A 54 -6.23 4.27 -17.38
CA GLN A 54 -7.26 5.30 -17.59
C GLN A 54 -7.96 5.66 -16.27
N ASP A 55 -8.25 4.67 -15.42
CA ASP A 55 -8.88 4.87 -14.12
C ASP A 55 -7.96 5.72 -13.21
N LEU A 56 -6.67 5.39 -13.15
CA LEU A 56 -5.66 6.17 -12.43
C LEU A 56 -5.64 7.63 -12.91
N VAL A 57 -5.48 7.86 -14.22
CA VAL A 57 -5.49 9.23 -14.78
C VAL A 57 -6.78 9.98 -14.45
N SER A 58 -7.92 9.29 -14.41
CA SER A 58 -9.17 9.90 -13.97
C SER A 58 -9.16 10.27 -12.49
N PHE A 59 -8.54 9.48 -11.62
CA PHE A 59 -8.50 9.74 -10.18
C PHE A 59 -7.56 10.89 -9.84
N LEU A 60 -6.38 10.96 -10.46
CA LEU A 60 -5.41 12.05 -10.25
C LEU A 60 -5.99 13.44 -10.54
N LYS A 61 -6.98 13.53 -11.45
CA LYS A 61 -7.64 14.79 -11.83
C LYS A 61 -8.76 15.22 -10.88
N ARG A 62 -9.13 14.40 -9.90
CA ARG A 62 -10.24 14.68 -8.97
C ARG A 62 -9.72 15.29 -7.66
N PRO A 63 -10.47 16.20 -7.03
CA PRO A 63 -10.18 16.62 -5.66
C PRO A 63 -10.19 15.43 -4.69
N PRO A 64 -9.31 15.41 -3.68
CA PRO A 64 -8.29 16.44 -3.38
C PRO A 64 -6.95 16.26 -4.12
N TYR A 65 -6.79 15.23 -4.94
CA TYR A 65 -5.53 14.84 -5.60
C TYR A 65 -5.10 15.77 -6.74
N ASN A 66 -6.04 16.43 -7.39
CA ASN A 66 -5.77 17.36 -8.49
C ASN A 66 -4.77 18.46 -8.13
N MET A 67 -4.65 18.82 -6.85
CA MET A 67 -3.64 19.76 -6.35
C MET A 67 -2.24 19.14 -6.36
N VAL A 68 -2.09 17.93 -5.82
CA VAL A 68 -0.82 17.19 -5.78
C VAL A 68 -0.32 16.91 -7.20
N PHE A 69 -1.22 16.40 -8.05
CA PHE A 69 -0.92 15.98 -9.43
C PHE A 69 -1.24 17.06 -10.48
N ALA A 70 -1.15 18.34 -10.11
CA ALA A 70 -1.39 19.45 -11.04
C ALA A 70 -0.32 19.57 -12.16
N ASP A 71 0.91 19.10 -11.88
CA ASP A 71 2.03 19.18 -12.81
C ASP A 71 1.97 18.01 -13.81
N GLN A 72 1.82 18.35 -15.10
CA GLN A 72 1.69 17.35 -16.16
C GLN A 72 2.99 16.59 -16.43
N GLY A 73 4.16 17.18 -16.15
CA GLY A 73 5.46 16.51 -16.23
C GLY A 73 5.58 15.44 -15.14
N GLN A 74 5.18 15.75 -13.91
CA GLN A 74 5.13 14.78 -12.81
C GLN A 74 4.18 13.61 -13.14
N VAL A 75 3.00 13.91 -13.69
CA VAL A 75 2.05 12.86 -14.12
C VAL A 75 2.62 12.02 -15.27
N ALA A 76 3.30 12.64 -16.24
CA ALA A 76 3.92 11.90 -17.35
C ALA A 76 5.02 10.95 -16.87
N GLU A 77 5.87 11.39 -15.95
CA GLU A 77 6.94 10.54 -15.39
C GLU A 77 6.36 9.38 -14.56
N LEU A 78 5.33 9.63 -13.76
CA LEU A 78 4.59 8.59 -13.04
C LEU A 78 4.01 7.53 -13.99
N LEU A 79 3.40 7.95 -15.11
CA LEU A 79 2.85 7.01 -16.09
C LEU A 79 3.94 6.23 -16.82
N LYS A 80 5.11 6.82 -17.03
CA LYS A 80 6.27 6.14 -17.59
C LYS A 80 6.84 5.09 -16.62
N LEU A 81 6.92 5.40 -15.32
CA LEU A 81 7.29 4.42 -14.30
C LEU A 81 6.28 3.28 -14.24
N MET A 82 4.98 3.58 -14.35
CA MET A 82 3.90 2.58 -14.40
C MET A 82 4.07 1.57 -15.54
N GLU A 83 4.55 2.00 -16.72
CA GLU A 83 4.84 1.11 -17.86
C GLU A 83 5.98 0.13 -17.56
N GLY A 84 6.89 0.49 -16.64
CA GLY A 84 7.95 -0.40 -16.15
C GLY A 84 7.49 -1.39 -15.08
N VAL A 85 6.29 -1.20 -14.50
CA VAL A 85 5.77 -2.06 -13.44
C VAL A 85 5.15 -3.32 -14.03
N ASN A 86 5.82 -4.44 -13.80
CA ASN A 86 5.39 -5.75 -14.27
C ASN A 86 4.99 -6.61 -13.06
N LEU A 87 3.78 -7.19 -13.11
CA LEU A 87 3.21 -7.95 -12.00
C LEU A 87 2.75 -9.33 -12.45
N VAL A 88 2.85 -10.30 -11.54
CA VAL A 88 2.33 -11.65 -11.76
C VAL A 88 0.80 -11.62 -11.84
N SER A 89 0.23 -12.48 -12.69
CA SER A 89 -1.20 -12.48 -12.99
C SER A 89 -2.13 -12.55 -11.76
N PRO A 90 -1.84 -13.27 -10.66
CA PRO A 90 -2.71 -13.23 -9.47
C PRO A 90 -2.81 -11.84 -8.83
N VAL A 91 -1.74 -11.04 -8.86
CA VAL A 91 -1.74 -9.67 -8.34
C VAL A 91 -2.64 -8.80 -9.22
N LEU A 92 -2.51 -8.88 -10.54
CA LEU A 92 -3.37 -8.12 -11.47
C LEU A 92 -4.85 -8.52 -11.34
N GLN A 93 -5.13 -9.82 -11.22
CA GLN A 93 -6.49 -10.33 -10.99
C GLN A 93 -7.08 -9.86 -9.65
N SER A 94 -6.25 -9.66 -8.63
CA SER A 94 -6.72 -9.06 -7.36
C SER A 94 -7.23 -7.62 -7.57
N LEU A 95 -6.59 -6.85 -8.44
CA LEU A 95 -7.03 -5.49 -8.78
C LEU A 95 -8.38 -5.53 -9.52
N ASP A 96 -8.58 -6.47 -10.44
CA ASP A 96 -9.88 -6.68 -11.10
C ASP A 96 -10.97 -7.07 -10.08
N HIS A 97 -10.62 -7.93 -9.13
CA HIS A 97 -11.52 -8.33 -8.06
C HIS A 97 -11.95 -7.13 -7.21
N PHE A 98 -10.99 -6.32 -6.73
CA PHE A 98 -11.31 -5.12 -5.95
C PHE A 98 -12.11 -4.12 -6.80
N ARG A 99 -11.71 -3.88 -8.05
CA ARG A 99 -12.44 -2.96 -8.94
C ARG A 99 -13.92 -3.31 -9.05
N LYS A 100 -14.25 -4.60 -9.10
CA LYS A 100 -15.63 -5.10 -9.19
C LYS A 100 -16.36 -5.14 -7.85
N ASN A 101 -15.69 -5.57 -6.77
CA ASN A 101 -16.36 -5.95 -5.52
C ASN A 101 -16.10 -4.99 -4.34
N ASP A 102 -14.99 -4.26 -4.37
CA ASP A 102 -14.60 -3.25 -3.38
C ASP A 102 -13.84 -2.10 -4.07
N PHE A 103 -14.62 -1.24 -4.72
CA PHE A 103 -14.08 -0.12 -5.48
C PHE A 103 -13.29 0.88 -4.62
N TYR A 104 -13.57 0.94 -3.32
CA TYR A 104 -12.81 1.78 -2.39
C TYR A 104 -11.36 1.28 -2.32
N THR A 105 -11.15 -0.01 -2.04
CA THR A 105 -9.80 -0.61 -1.98
C THR A 105 -9.09 -0.50 -3.33
N TYR A 106 -9.78 -0.73 -4.44
CA TYR A 106 -9.20 -0.53 -5.78
C TYR A 106 -8.68 0.89 -6.00
N ARG A 107 -9.51 1.90 -5.72
CA ARG A 107 -9.11 3.31 -5.86
C ARG A 107 -7.94 3.63 -4.95
N HIS A 108 -8.03 3.22 -3.69
CA HIS A 108 -7.00 3.44 -2.67
C HIS A 108 -5.65 2.87 -3.11
N ILE A 109 -5.62 1.63 -3.60
CA ILE A 109 -4.40 1.00 -4.13
C ILE A 109 -3.75 1.86 -5.23
N LEU A 110 -4.55 2.34 -6.20
CA LEU A 110 -4.02 3.17 -7.28
C LEU A 110 -3.55 4.55 -6.81
N MET A 111 -4.21 5.13 -5.80
CA MET A 111 -3.79 6.40 -5.25
C MET A 111 -2.51 6.28 -4.41
N VAL A 112 -2.38 5.23 -3.60
CA VAL A 112 -1.14 4.95 -2.86
C VAL A 112 0.00 4.70 -3.82
N PHE A 113 -0.19 3.91 -4.88
CA PHE A 113 0.79 3.75 -5.96
C PHE A 113 1.25 5.10 -6.54
N ALA A 114 0.31 5.99 -6.84
CA ALA A 114 0.63 7.28 -7.42
C ALA A 114 1.40 8.19 -6.46
N LEU A 115 0.95 8.25 -5.20
CA LEU A 115 1.55 9.08 -4.16
C LEU A 115 2.95 8.58 -3.79
N SER A 116 3.12 7.27 -3.61
CA SER A 116 4.42 6.68 -3.28
C SER A 116 5.41 6.85 -4.43
N THR A 117 4.97 6.64 -5.68
CA THR A 117 5.80 6.85 -6.87
C THR A 117 6.24 8.31 -7.02
N LEU A 118 5.35 9.26 -6.71
CA LEU A 118 5.66 10.69 -6.73
C LEU A 118 6.72 11.05 -5.67
N VAL A 119 6.49 10.65 -4.41
CA VAL A 119 7.41 10.91 -3.29
C VAL A 119 8.75 10.21 -3.48
N ALA A 120 8.77 9.00 -4.06
CA ALA A 120 9.99 8.30 -4.43
C ALA A 120 10.85 9.08 -5.43
N GLY A 121 10.23 9.89 -6.31
CA GLY A 121 10.94 10.75 -7.26
C GLY A 121 11.84 11.80 -6.59
N ASP A 122 11.48 12.23 -5.37
CA ASP A 122 12.24 13.18 -4.57
C ASP A 122 13.30 12.49 -3.69
N LEU A 123 13.02 11.28 -3.20
CA LEU A 123 13.81 10.63 -2.15
C LEU A 123 14.74 9.52 -2.65
N ILE A 124 14.53 9.02 -3.87
CA ILE A 124 15.31 7.93 -4.47
C ILE A 124 15.97 8.46 -5.73
N GLU A 125 17.30 8.48 -5.81
CA GLU A 125 18.00 8.99 -6.99
C GLU A 125 18.00 7.99 -8.15
N ASP A 126 18.18 6.70 -7.86
CA ASP A 126 18.30 5.67 -8.88
C ASP A 126 16.95 5.34 -9.54
N TYR A 127 16.93 5.34 -10.87
CA TYR A 127 15.71 5.12 -11.65
C TYR A 127 15.18 3.69 -11.56
N GLN A 128 16.06 2.68 -11.45
CA GLN A 128 15.62 1.29 -11.26
C GLN A 128 15.00 1.12 -9.88
N ASP A 129 15.55 1.77 -8.86
CA ASP A 129 15.00 1.77 -7.51
C ASP A 129 13.62 2.44 -7.46
N ARG A 130 13.39 3.50 -8.23
CA ARG A 130 12.06 4.10 -8.41
C ARG A 130 11.06 3.14 -9.07
N ILE A 131 11.49 2.36 -10.07
CA ILE A 131 10.62 1.32 -10.67
C ILE A 131 10.31 0.24 -9.64
N ARG A 132 11.30 -0.21 -8.85
CA ARG A 132 11.10 -1.19 -7.78
C ARG A 132 10.10 -0.68 -6.75
N GLU A 133 10.25 0.57 -6.33
CA GLU A 133 9.33 1.24 -5.40
C GLU A 133 7.92 1.35 -5.98
N ALA A 134 7.78 1.80 -7.22
CA ALA A 134 6.50 1.87 -7.92
C ALA A 134 5.79 0.50 -7.99
N ALA A 135 6.54 -0.59 -8.15
CA ALA A 135 5.97 -1.95 -8.16
C ALA A 135 5.38 -2.40 -6.82
N THR A 136 5.67 -1.72 -5.71
CA THR A 136 5.14 -2.07 -4.38
C THR A 136 3.74 -1.53 -4.14
N GLY A 137 3.41 -0.36 -4.71
CA GLY A 137 2.12 0.33 -4.51
C GLY A 137 0.90 -0.57 -4.79
N PRO A 138 0.84 -1.29 -5.92
CA PRO A 138 -0.27 -2.20 -6.24
C PRO A 138 -0.41 -3.40 -5.29
N THR A 139 0.62 -3.70 -4.50
CA THR A 139 0.72 -4.93 -3.71
C THR A 139 0.46 -4.76 -2.23
N HIS A 140 0.58 -3.54 -1.69
CA HIS A 140 0.56 -3.32 -0.23
C HIS A 140 -0.70 -3.89 0.45
N ASP A 141 -1.83 -3.79 -0.25
CA ASP A 141 -3.16 -4.10 0.29
C ASP A 141 -3.75 -5.42 -0.24
N ILE A 142 -2.99 -6.22 -0.97
CA ILE A 142 -3.49 -7.47 -1.60
C ILE A 142 -4.10 -8.44 -0.57
N GLY A 143 -3.63 -8.41 0.67
CA GLY A 143 -4.17 -9.23 1.74
C GLY A 143 -5.63 -8.93 2.10
N LYS A 144 -6.20 -7.82 1.61
CA LYS A 144 -7.64 -7.54 1.73
C LYS A 144 -8.51 -8.57 1.03
N LEU A 145 -7.95 -9.41 0.15
CA LEU A 145 -8.61 -10.62 -0.36
C LEU A 145 -9.06 -11.58 0.75
N CYS A 146 -8.37 -11.58 1.89
CA CYS A 146 -8.70 -12.41 3.05
C CYS A 146 -9.63 -11.72 4.06
N ILE A 147 -10.14 -10.52 3.75
CA ILE A 147 -11.03 -9.76 4.62
C ILE A 147 -12.47 -9.88 4.12
N SER A 148 -13.40 -10.12 5.06
CA SER A 148 -14.82 -10.27 4.70
C SER A 148 -15.35 -9.01 3.99
N PRO A 149 -16.11 -9.15 2.91
CA PRO A 149 -16.81 -8.03 2.26
C PRO A 149 -17.73 -7.25 3.20
N ASP A 150 -18.22 -7.88 4.29
CA ASP A 150 -19.06 -7.22 5.29
C ASP A 150 -18.27 -6.27 6.19
N ILE A 151 -16.95 -6.48 6.33
CA ILE A 151 -16.04 -5.58 7.03
C ILE A 151 -15.55 -4.48 6.08
N LEU A 152 -15.10 -4.86 4.88
CA LEU A 152 -14.56 -3.91 3.89
C LEU A 152 -15.59 -2.84 3.50
N ARG A 153 -16.86 -3.22 3.37
CA ARG A 153 -17.94 -2.33 2.90
C ARG A 153 -18.83 -1.80 4.02
N LYS A 154 -18.46 -2.02 5.28
CA LYS A 154 -19.29 -1.62 6.42
C LYS A 154 -19.43 -0.10 6.47
N ALA A 155 -20.67 0.39 6.49
CA ALA A 155 -20.95 1.83 6.60
C ALA A 155 -20.90 2.37 8.04
N ALA A 156 -21.13 1.50 9.02
CA ALA A 156 -21.03 1.84 10.44
C ALA A 156 -19.57 1.71 10.93
N PRO A 157 -19.19 2.39 12.03
CA PRO A 157 -17.90 2.18 12.67
C PRO A 157 -17.60 0.70 12.89
N LEU A 158 -16.36 0.30 12.64
CA LEU A 158 -15.90 -1.06 12.92
C LEU A 158 -15.79 -1.24 14.44
N THR A 159 -16.18 -2.43 14.91
CA THR A 159 -15.91 -2.87 16.27
C THR A 159 -14.43 -3.20 16.43
N ARG A 160 -13.95 -3.32 17.67
CA ARG A 160 -12.55 -3.72 17.95
C ARG A 160 -12.17 -5.05 17.30
N ALA A 161 -13.08 -6.03 17.30
CA ALA A 161 -12.83 -7.33 16.68
C ALA A 161 -12.74 -7.23 15.15
N GLU A 162 -13.58 -6.39 14.53
CA GLU A 162 -13.54 -6.14 13.08
C GLU A 162 -12.29 -5.34 12.68
N HIS A 163 -11.85 -4.39 13.51
CA HIS A 163 -10.56 -3.72 13.32
C HIS A 163 -9.41 -4.74 13.35
N HIS A 164 -9.40 -5.64 14.32
CA HIS A 164 -8.37 -6.67 14.41
C HIS A 164 -8.42 -7.68 13.25
N ASN A 165 -9.61 -7.96 12.72
CA ASN A 165 -9.74 -8.71 11.48
C ASN A 165 -9.17 -7.91 10.31
N LEU A 166 -9.48 -6.62 10.17
CA LEU A 166 -8.95 -5.80 9.11
C LEU A 166 -7.41 -5.75 9.14
N GLU A 167 -6.79 -5.59 10.30
CA GLU A 167 -5.32 -5.62 10.49
C GLU A 167 -4.65 -6.90 9.95
N HIS A 168 -5.40 -8.01 9.86
CA HIS A 168 -4.91 -9.27 9.32
C HIS A 168 -4.42 -9.16 7.88
N HIS A 169 -4.92 -8.20 7.09
CA HIS A 169 -4.54 -8.06 5.69
C HIS A 169 -3.02 -7.91 5.50
N ALA A 170 -2.30 -7.29 6.44
CA ALA A 170 -0.85 -7.16 6.33
C ALA A 170 -0.15 -8.54 6.40
N ALA A 171 -0.56 -9.39 7.35
CA ALA A 171 -0.06 -10.75 7.47
C ALA A 171 -0.52 -11.65 6.29
N ALA A 172 -1.75 -11.49 5.83
CA ALA A 172 -2.26 -12.22 4.66
C ALA A 172 -1.52 -11.81 3.38
N GLY A 173 -1.26 -10.52 3.18
CA GLY A 173 -0.49 -9.98 2.05
C GLY A 173 0.94 -10.53 2.03
N TYR A 174 1.58 -10.61 3.19
CA TYR A 174 2.90 -11.24 3.34
C TYR A 174 2.92 -12.68 2.81
N VAL A 175 1.92 -13.48 3.20
CA VAL A 175 1.79 -14.89 2.79
C VAL A 175 1.47 -15.01 1.30
N LEU A 176 0.47 -14.27 0.81
CA LEU A 176 0.02 -14.32 -0.59
C LEU A 176 1.15 -13.95 -1.55
N LEU A 177 1.86 -12.84 -1.29
CA LEU A 177 2.95 -12.40 -2.17
C LEU A 177 4.17 -13.31 -2.06
N SER A 178 4.50 -13.82 -0.86
CA SER A 178 5.55 -14.83 -0.72
C SER A 178 5.26 -16.06 -1.59
N TYR A 179 4.00 -16.52 -1.59
CA TYR A 179 3.54 -17.63 -2.41
C TYR A 179 3.61 -17.31 -3.90
N TYR A 180 3.08 -16.16 -4.35
CA TYR A 180 3.01 -15.81 -5.77
C TYR A 180 4.38 -15.48 -6.39
N PHE A 181 5.24 -14.76 -5.67
CA PHE A 181 6.60 -14.45 -6.14
C PHE A 181 7.60 -15.58 -5.90
N LYS A 182 7.22 -16.60 -5.12
CA LYS A 182 8.09 -17.69 -4.70
C LYS A 182 9.36 -17.21 -3.98
N ASP A 183 9.26 -16.05 -3.33
CA ASP A 183 10.32 -15.42 -2.56
C ASP A 183 9.68 -14.52 -1.50
N SER A 184 9.99 -14.79 -0.24
CA SER A 184 9.47 -14.03 0.90
C SER A 184 10.29 -12.79 1.25
N LYS A 185 11.34 -12.49 0.49
CA LYS A 185 12.30 -11.39 0.75
C LYS A 185 12.25 -10.27 -0.28
N THR A 186 11.29 -10.30 -1.21
CA THR A 186 11.14 -9.22 -2.19
C THR A 186 10.59 -7.95 -1.53
N LEU A 187 10.89 -6.80 -2.11
CA LEU A 187 10.39 -5.51 -1.59
C LEU A 187 8.86 -5.44 -1.53
N PRO A 188 8.08 -5.84 -2.56
CA PRO A 188 6.62 -5.90 -2.47
C PRO A 188 6.09 -6.74 -1.30
N VAL A 189 6.77 -7.84 -0.99
CA VAL A 189 6.41 -8.72 0.14
C VAL A 189 6.66 -8.01 1.48
N ALA A 190 7.79 -7.30 1.61
CA ALA A 190 8.08 -6.49 2.78
C ALA A 190 7.05 -5.37 2.95
N VAL A 191 6.73 -4.64 1.87
CA VAL A 191 5.72 -3.56 1.90
C VAL A 191 4.35 -4.08 2.34
N ALA A 192 3.85 -5.18 1.76
CA ALA A 192 2.55 -5.73 2.16
C ALA A 192 2.51 -6.13 3.64
N LYS A 193 3.62 -6.63 4.17
CA LYS A 193 3.75 -6.99 5.58
C LYS A 193 3.89 -5.76 6.49
N GLU A 194 4.63 -4.74 6.08
CA GLU A 194 5.23 -3.75 6.99
C GLU A 194 4.75 -2.30 6.78
N HIS A 195 3.91 -1.99 5.78
CA HIS A 195 3.41 -0.61 5.57
C HIS A 195 2.58 -0.05 6.76
N HIS A 196 2.14 -0.92 7.67
CA HIS A 196 1.50 -0.53 8.94
C HIS A 196 2.43 -0.56 10.16
N GLU A 197 3.69 -0.96 9.99
CA GLU A 197 4.73 -0.83 11.01
C GLU A 197 5.14 0.63 11.18
N ARG A 198 5.70 0.97 12.33
CA ARG A 198 6.04 2.35 12.70
C ARG A 198 7.48 2.40 13.20
N THR A 199 8.13 3.55 13.08
CA THR A 199 9.55 3.71 13.47
C THR A 199 9.77 3.49 14.98
N ASP A 200 8.74 3.74 15.80
CA ASP A 200 8.75 3.48 17.24
C ASP A 200 8.39 2.03 17.63
N GLY A 201 7.95 1.20 16.68
CA GLY A 201 7.47 -0.17 16.92
C GLY A 201 6.02 -0.27 17.41
N SER A 202 5.24 0.82 17.36
CA SER A 202 3.82 0.82 17.75
C SER A 202 2.87 0.23 16.70
N GLY A 203 3.40 -0.12 15.52
CA GLY A 203 2.63 -0.63 14.39
C GLY A 203 2.29 -2.11 14.47
N TYR A 204 1.80 -2.64 13.35
CA TYR A 204 1.36 -4.02 13.18
C TYR A 204 1.78 -4.54 11.79
N PRO A 205 1.80 -5.86 11.55
CA PRO A 205 1.29 -6.96 12.38
C PRO A 205 2.30 -7.49 13.41
N ALA A 206 3.59 -7.15 13.30
CA ALA A 206 4.66 -7.73 14.11
C ALA A 206 5.24 -6.76 15.15
N GLY A 207 4.87 -5.46 15.12
CA GLY A 207 5.38 -4.46 16.05
C GLY A 207 6.87 -4.20 15.84
N LEU A 208 7.28 -4.23 14.58
CA LEU A 208 8.66 -4.01 14.16
C LEU A 208 8.96 -2.52 14.13
N LYS A 209 10.21 -2.17 14.43
CA LYS A 209 10.70 -0.83 14.15
C LYS A 209 10.96 -0.70 12.67
N LEU A 210 10.09 0.04 11.99
CA LEU A 210 10.25 0.34 10.58
C LEU A 210 11.56 1.11 10.36
N ASN A 211 12.41 0.61 9.47
CA ASN A 211 13.69 1.24 9.11
C ASN A 211 13.97 1.25 7.61
N ASP A 212 13.13 0.60 6.81
CA ASP A 212 13.23 0.58 5.35
C ASP A 212 12.53 1.81 4.78
N ARG A 213 13.28 2.61 4.01
CA ARG A 213 12.80 3.86 3.44
C ARG A 213 11.69 3.65 2.41
N MET A 214 11.79 2.61 1.59
CA MET A 214 10.79 2.29 0.55
C MET A 214 9.47 1.88 1.20
N VAL A 215 9.53 1.06 2.25
CA VAL A 215 8.33 0.73 3.05
C VAL A 215 7.73 1.97 3.73
N GLU A 216 8.56 2.88 4.24
CA GLU A 216 8.10 4.14 4.84
C GLU A 216 7.40 5.07 3.84
N ILE A 217 7.89 5.17 2.60
CA ILE A 217 7.25 5.95 1.53
C ILE A 217 5.82 5.45 1.28
N VAL A 218 5.62 4.13 1.20
CA VAL A 218 4.28 3.54 1.05
C VAL A 218 3.44 3.76 2.31
N ALA A 219 4.00 3.57 3.51
CA ALA A 219 3.28 3.75 4.77
C ALA A 219 2.71 5.18 4.93
N VAL A 220 3.51 6.20 4.63
CA VAL A 220 3.06 7.61 4.71
C VAL A 220 2.03 7.90 3.62
N SER A 221 2.22 7.37 2.41
CA SER A 221 1.28 7.52 1.30
C SER A 221 -0.08 6.86 1.59
N ASP A 222 -0.07 5.67 2.19
CA ASP A 222 -1.26 4.96 2.68
C ASP A 222 -1.99 5.79 3.73
N ILE A 223 -1.30 6.27 4.77
CA ILE A 223 -1.91 7.11 5.82
C ILE A 223 -2.53 8.38 5.21
N TYR A 224 -1.82 9.06 4.31
CA TYR A 224 -2.35 10.26 3.68
C TYR A 224 -3.61 9.99 2.87
N ASP A 225 -3.57 9.00 1.97
CA ASP A 225 -4.75 8.64 1.18
C ASP A 225 -5.90 8.22 2.09
N ALA A 226 -5.59 7.42 3.12
CA ALA A 226 -6.54 6.99 4.12
C ALA A 226 -7.31 8.15 4.76
N LEU A 227 -6.60 9.23 5.12
CA LEU A 227 -7.13 10.42 5.78
C LEU A 227 -8.04 11.24 4.86
N ILE A 228 -7.60 11.50 3.63
CA ILE A 228 -8.29 12.39 2.69
C ILE A 228 -9.33 11.69 1.81
N SER A 229 -9.36 10.35 1.85
CA SER A 229 -10.36 9.52 1.18
C SER A 229 -11.59 9.28 2.07
N PRO A 230 -12.82 9.42 1.55
CA PRO A 230 -13.99 8.88 2.24
C PRO A 230 -13.88 7.35 2.29
N ARG A 231 -14.08 6.79 3.48
CA ARG A 231 -14.08 5.34 3.73
C ARG A 231 -15.51 4.86 3.98
N PRO A 232 -15.84 3.58 3.71
CA PRO A 232 -17.15 3.04 4.01
C PRO A 232 -17.62 3.36 5.44
N TYR A 233 -16.79 3.09 6.45
CA TYR A 233 -17.09 3.33 7.87
C TYR A 233 -16.76 4.75 8.37
N ARG A 234 -16.17 5.60 7.51
CA ARG A 234 -15.85 7.00 7.80
C ARG A 234 -16.11 7.85 6.54
N PRO A 235 -17.39 8.17 6.26
CA PRO A 235 -17.78 8.81 5.00
C PRO A 235 -17.29 10.25 4.87
N VAL A 236 -17.03 10.93 5.98
CA VAL A 236 -16.43 12.27 5.99
C VAL A 236 -14.92 12.11 6.03
N ALA A 237 -14.27 12.46 4.92
CA ALA A 237 -12.82 12.54 4.83
C ALA A 237 -12.29 13.77 5.57
N TYR A 238 -11.00 13.73 5.90
CA TYR A 238 -10.30 14.91 6.41
C TYR A 238 -10.02 15.85 5.23
N ASP A 239 -10.01 17.16 5.49
CA ASP A 239 -9.41 18.08 4.53
C ASP A 239 -7.87 17.91 4.52
N ASN A 240 -7.21 18.43 3.48
CA ASN A 240 -5.76 18.29 3.34
C ASN A 240 -5.00 18.88 4.52
N ARG A 241 -5.47 19.98 5.11
CA ARG A 241 -4.77 20.61 6.22
C ARG A 241 -4.79 19.69 7.44
N THR A 242 -5.97 19.20 7.82
CA THR A 242 -6.09 18.26 8.95
C THR A 242 -5.31 16.97 8.68
N ALA A 243 -5.31 16.45 7.45
CA ALA A 243 -4.53 15.27 7.12
C ALA A 243 -3.02 15.49 7.30
N PHE A 244 -2.51 16.67 6.94
CA PHE A 244 -1.10 17.01 7.17
C PHE A 244 -0.80 17.26 8.64
N GLU A 245 -1.69 17.89 9.41
CA GLU A 245 -1.53 18.06 10.87
C GLU A 245 -1.38 16.69 11.57
N GLU A 246 -2.12 15.66 11.14
CA GLU A 246 -1.96 14.29 11.65
C GLU A 246 -0.60 13.70 11.27
N LEU A 247 -0.18 13.83 10.00
CA LEU A 247 1.11 13.31 9.54
C LEU A 247 2.29 13.99 10.24
N THR A 248 2.24 15.31 10.43
CA THR A 248 3.30 16.04 11.14
C THR A 248 3.32 15.66 12.61
N THR A 249 2.17 15.50 13.26
CA THR A 249 2.08 14.95 14.64
C THR A 249 2.71 13.56 14.74
N MET A 250 2.44 12.68 13.77
CA MET A 250 3.06 11.35 13.72
C MET A 250 4.57 11.42 13.51
N ALA A 251 5.07 12.36 12.71
CA ALA A 251 6.50 12.57 12.52
C ALA A 251 7.19 13.16 13.76
N GLU A 252 6.58 14.14 14.43
CA GLU A 252 7.04 14.72 15.69
C GLU A 252 7.17 13.68 16.80
N THR A 253 6.19 12.78 16.88
CA THR A 253 6.17 11.69 17.87
C THR A 253 7.04 10.49 17.48
N GLY A 254 7.75 10.57 16.34
CA GLY A 254 8.68 9.55 15.90
C GLY A 254 8.03 8.24 15.47
N LYS A 255 6.80 8.29 14.92
CA LYS A 255 6.08 7.14 14.35
C LYS A 255 6.34 6.92 12.85
N ILE A 256 6.69 8.00 12.16
CA ILE A 256 7.05 8.04 10.73
C ILE A 256 8.13 9.11 10.50
N GLY A 257 8.84 9.04 9.38
CA GLY A 257 9.94 9.93 9.02
C GLY A 257 9.51 11.27 8.46
N TRP A 258 10.18 12.34 8.92
CA TRP A 258 9.94 13.71 8.48
C TRP A 258 10.19 13.95 6.99
N GLU A 259 11.18 13.30 6.39
CA GLU A 259 11.53 13.54 4.97
C GLU A 259 10.40 13.12 4.04
N VAL A 260 9.78 11.97 4.30
CA VAL A 260 8.64 11.46 3.52
C VAL A 260 7.42 12.37 3.68
N VAL A 261 7.12 12.81 4.90
CA VAL A 261 6.03 13.76 5.17
C VAL A 261 6.28 15.10 4.46
N LYS A 262 7.49 15.64 4.53
CA LYS A 262 7.85 16.91 3.88
C LYS A 262 7.78 16.83 2.36
N ALA A 263 8.22 15.72 1.75
CA ALA A 263 8.10 15.50 0.31
C ALA A 263 6.63 15.53 -0.13
N LEU A 264 5.77 14.82 0.60
CA LEU A 264 4.34 14.84 0.32
C LEU A 264 3.70 16.23 0.49
N ILE A 265 4.04 16.95 1.57
CA ILE A 265 3.58 18.33 1.80
C ILE A 265 4.05 19.24 0.66
N ALA A 266 5.31 19.13 0.24
CA ALA A 266 5.87 19.93 -0.84
C ALA A 266 5.05 19.80 -2.13
N HIS A 267 4.68 18.58 -2.53
CA HIS A 267 3.81 18.36 -3.68
C HIS A 267 2.39 18.93 -3.54
N SER A 268 1.89 19.07 -2.31
CA SER A 268 0.57 19.65 -2.03
C SER A 268 0.54 21.18 -2.07
N ARG A 269 1.70 21.83 -1.96
CA ARG A 269 1.82 23.29 -2.00
C ARG A 269 1.69 23.83 -3.42
N ARG A 270 1.20 25.06 -3.52
CA ARG A 270 0.96 25.72 -4.81
C ARG A 270 2.25 25.96 -5.61
N ASP A 271 3.32 26.32 -4.93
CA ASP A 271 4.65 26.63 -5.46
C ASP A 271 5.53 25.39 -5.62
N LYS A 272 5.13 24.24 -5.06
CA LYS A 272 5.86 22.96 -5.13
C LYS A 272 7.35 23.11 -4.81
N PRO A 273 7.70 23.63 -3.61
CA PRO A 273 9.10 23.84 -3.24
C PRO A 273 9.83 22.49 -3.17
N HIS A 274 11.16 22.50 -3.16
CA HIS A 274 11.89 21.27 -2.86
C HIS A 274 11.59 20.83 -1.43
N PHE A 275 11.49 19.52 -1.17
CA PHE A 275 11.06 19.02 0.15
C PHE A 275 11.99 19.45 1.30
N SER A 276 13.28 19.67 1.03
CA SER A 276 14.25 20.18 2.01
C SER A 276 13.99 21.64 2.41
N GLU A 277 13.31 22.40 1.56
CA GLU A 277 12.93 23.81 1.78
C GLU A 277 11.51 23.93 2.37
N CYS A 278 10.84 22.79 2.56
CA CYS A 278 9.49 22.73 3.12
C CYS A 278 9.55 22.97 4.64
N GLU A 279 9.37 24.23 5.03
CA GLU A 279 9.17 24.62 6.44
C GLU A 279 7.76 24.24 6.88
N VAL A 280 7.65 23.36 7.87
CA VAL A 280 6.38 22.95 8.49
C VAL A 280 6.28 23.69 9.82
N SER A 281 5.26 24.54 9.95
CA SER A 281 4.99 25.36 11.13
C SER A 281 3.94 24.75 12.03
#